data_AF-A0A640L104-F1
#
_entry.id   AF-A0A640L104-F1
#
_cell.length_a   1.000
_cell.length_b   1.000
_cell.length_c   1.000
_cell.angle_alpha   90.00
_cell.angle_beta   90.00
_cell.angle_gamma   90.00
#
_symmetry.space_group_name_H-M   'P 1'
#
loop_
_entity.id
_entity.type
_entity.pdbx_description
1 polymer ?
#
loop_
_entity_poly.entity_id
_entity_poly.type
_entity_poly.pdbx_seq_one_letter_code
_entity_poly.pdbx_strand_id
1 'polypeptide(L)' 'MKQAEKILLQDGAVAPLYQQGRSYLQRSFIKGLVTTDFGGEFNYKWTEVAK' A
#
# COMPACT_ATOMS: atom_id res chain seq x y z
N MET A 1 -18.49 1.69 7.53
CA MET A 1 -18.69 2.05 6.11
C MET A 1 -19.50 3.32 6.03
N LYS A 2 -19.05 4.31 5.26
CA LYS A 2 -19.78 5.59 5.15
C LYS A 2 -21.06 5.41 4.32
N GLN A 3 -22.06 6.27 4.52
CA GLN A 3 -23.36 6.21 3.81
C GLN A 3 -23.19 6.16 2.28
N ALA A 4 -22.24 6.93 1.74
CA ALA A 4 -21.98 6.99 0.29
C ALA A 4 -21.41 5.68 -0.28
N GLU A 5 -20.47 5.04 0.43
CA GLU A 5 -19.89 3.75 0.02
C GLU A 5 -20.95 2.65 -0.01
N LYS A 6 -21.87 2.66 0.97
CA LYS A 6 -22.99 1.72 1.01
C LYS A 6 -23.91 1.85 -0.21
N ILE A 7 -24.28 3.08 -0.60
CA ILE A 7 -25.10 3.33 -1.78
C ILE A 7 -24.37 2.85 -3.04
N LEU A 8 -23.09 3.20 -3.19
CA LEU A 8 -22.26 2.81 -4.34
C LEU A 8 -22.19 1.28 -4.55
N LEU A 9 -22.07 0.52 -3.45
CA LEU A 9 -22.02 -0.94 -3.50
C LEU A 9 -23.41 -1.57 -3.70
N GLN A 10 -24.46 -0.97 -3.16
CA GLN A 10 -25.84 -1.44 -3.32
C GLN A 10 -26.38 -1.20 -4.74
N ASP A 11 -26.05 -0.05 -5.33
CA ASP A 11 -26.40 0.29 -6.71
C ASP A 11 -25.61 -0.55 -7.73
N GLY A 12 -24.61 -1.32 -7.28
CA GLY A 12 -23.83 -2.21 -8.12
C GLY A 12 -22.92 -1.49 -9.11
N ALA A 13 -22.65 -0.19 -8.90
CA ALA A 13 -21.84 0.61 -9.80
C ALA A 13 -20.36 0.16 -9.84
N VAL A 14 -19.85 -0.38 -8.73
CA VAL A 14 -18.51 -0.97 -8.64
C VAL A 14 -18.54 -2.25 -7.79
N ALA A 15 -17.67 -3.21 -8.14
CA ALA A 15 -17.49 -4.45 -7.39
C ALA A 15 -16.01 -4.60 -6.97
N PRO A 16 -15.66 -4.31 -5.70
CA PRO A 16 -14.32 -4.54 -5.18
C PRO A 16 -13.99 -6.03 -5.20
N LEU A 17 -12.89 -6.43 -5.85
CA LEU A 17 -12.50 -7.84 -5.97
C LEU A 17 -11.54 -8.27 -4.86
N TYR A 18 -10.54 -7.43 -4.56
CA TYR A 18 -9.55 -7.69 -3.52
C TYR A 18 -8.92 -6.38 -3.05
N GLN A 19 -8.36 -6.41 -1.84
CA GLN A 19 -7.48 -5.35 -1.35
C GLN A 19 -6.04 -5.73 -1.65
N GLN A 20 -5.30 -4.85 -2.34
CA GLN A 20 -3.94 -5.15 -2.77
C GLN A 20 -3.00 -5.23 -1.57
N GLY A 21 -2.32 -6.38 -1.42
CA GLY A 21 -1.14 -6.55 -0.58
C GLY A 21 0.04 -6.98 -1.46
N ARG A 22 1.27 -6.67 -1.03
CA ARG A 22 2.49 -7.04 -1.77
C ARG A 22 3.48 -7.72 -0.84
N SER A 23 4.16 -8.74 -1.36
CA SER A 23 5.30 -9.38 -0.73
C SER A 23 6.46 -9.33 -1.70
N TYR A 24 7.65 -8.99 -1.20
CA TYR A 24 8.85 -8.87 -2.01
C TYR A 24 10.07 -9.29 -1.18
N LEU A 25 11.13 -9.70 -1.87
CA LEU A 25 12.41 -9.98 -1.24
C LEU A 25 13.24 -8.70 -1.19
N GLN A 26 13.65 -8.30 0.01
CA GLN A 26 14.57 -7.19 0.23
C GLN A 26 15.95 -7.73 0.58
N ARG A 27 16.99 -7.21 -0.09
CA ARG A 27 18.37 -7.55 0.26
C ARG A 27 18.64 -7.17 1.71
N SER A 28 19.24 -8.08 2.47
CA SER A 28 19.42 -7.96 3.93
C SER A 28 20.25 -6.75 4.36
N PHE A 29 21.13 -6.27 3.49
CA PHE A 29 21.98 -5.11 3.71
C PHE A 29 21.29 -3.75 3.47
N ILE A 30 20.07 -3.73 2.94
CA ILE A 30 19.28 -2.50 2.80
C ILE A 30 18.56 -2.25 4.13
N LYS A 31 18.84 -1.11 4.76
CA LYS A 31 18.26 -0.69 6.05
C LYS A 31 17.46 0.60 5.88
N GLY A 32 16.46 0.81 6.74
CA GLY A 32 15.68 2.05 6.78
C GLY A 32 14.77 2.28 5.57
N LEU A 33 14.38 1.24 4.83
CA LEU A 33 13.34 1.35 3.81
C LEU A 33 11.97 1.48 4.49
N VAL A 34 11.25 2.57 4.21
CA VAL A 34 9.94 2.85 4.79
C VAL A 34 8.86 2.71 3.71
N THR A 35 7.82 1.92 3.99
CA THR A 35 6.59 1.89 3.20
C THR A 35 5.60 2.89 3.75
N THR A 36 4.99 3.68 2.88
CA THR A 36 4.02 4.71 3.26
C THR A 36 2.58 4.23 3.02
N ASP A 37 1.66 4.63 3.90
CA ASP A 37 0.25 4.19 3.85
C ASP A 37 -0.53 4.81 2.68
N PHE A 38 -0.06 5.93 2.15
CA PHE A 38 -0.67 6.65 1.04
C PHE A 38 0.39 7.41 0.21
N GLY A 39 0.04 7.69 -1.05
CA GLY A 39 0.93 8.39 -1.98
C GLY A 39 1.93 7.44 -2.63
N GLY A 40 3.22 7.79 -2.57
CA GLY A 40 4.29 6.92 -3.05
C GLY A 40 4.36 5.63 -2.24
N GLU A 41 4.84 4.54 -2.82
CA GLU A 41 4.92 3.24 -2.14
C GLU A 41 6.10 3.16 -1.18
N PHE A 42 7.25 3.71 -1.58
CA PHE A 42 8.50 3.66 -0.81
C PHE A 42 9.05 5.06 -0.55
N ASN A 43 9.49 5.30 0.68
CA ASN A 43 10.21 6.50 1.08
C ASN A 43 11.69 6.17 1.32
N TYR A 44 12.56 6.79 0.52
CA TYR A 44 14.00 6.54 0.53
C TYR A 44 14.81 7.51 1.39
N LYS A 45 14.17 8.49 2.06
CA LYS A 45 14.86 9.54 2.81
C LYS A 45 15.81 9.00 3.88
N TRP A 46 15.46 7.86 4.48
CA TRP A 46 16.22 7.21 5.56
C TRP A 46 16.81 5.87 5.12
N THR A 47 16.83 5.59 3.82
CA THR A 47 17.30 4.30 3.31
C THR A 47 18.80 4.33 3.12
N GLU A 48 19.47 3.30 3.64
CA GLU A 48 20.91 3.15 3.60
C GLU A 48 21.31 1.77 3.07
N VAL A 49 22.44 1.74 2.36
CA VAL A 49 23.10 0.51 1.93
C VAL A 49 24.24 0.23 2.90
N ALA A 50 24.03 -0.73 3.81
CA ALA A 50 25.12 -1.23 4.63
C ALA A 50 26.12 -1.98 3.74
N LYS A 51 27.41 -1.65 3.86
CA LYS A 51 28.50 -2.38 3.19
C LYS A 51 28.77 -3.72 3.87
#